data_AF-A0A966QXT6-F1
#
_entry.id   AF-A0A966QXT6-F1
#
_cell.length_a   1.000
_cell.length_b   1.000
_cell.length_c   1.000
_cell.angle_alpha   90.00
_cell.angle_beta   90.00
_cell.angle_gamma   90.00
#
_symmetry.space_group_name_H-M   'P 1'
#
loop_
_entity.id
_entity.type
_entity.pdbx_description
1 polymer ?
#
loop_
_entity_poly.entity_id
_entity_poly.type
_entity_poly.pdbx_seq_one_letter_code
_entity_poly.pdbx_strand_id
1 'polypeptide(L)'
;MEKVKMNYSDAVSMVRGKRNANRRKVGNNTYAEILHDGTVAIKLHSTYVVKIHPDNTYTLNSGGWQTVTTKDRINQYNPRRVYQRKYQWFVNINDKEYPFMDGMVVGA
;
A
#
# COMPACT_ATOMS: atom_id res chain seq x y z
N MET A 1 1.98 5.59 -21.37
CA MET A 1 1.75 4.30 -20.68
C MET A 1 1.25 4.62 -19.28
N GLU A 2 -0.05 4.49 -19.06
CA GLU A 2 -0.62 4.61 -17.73
C GLU A 2 -0.04 3.49 -16.86
N LYS A 3 0.68 3.85 -15.79
CA LYS A 3 1.20 2.84 -14.85
C LYS A 3 -0.01 2.20 -14.19
N VAL A 4 -0.36 0.98 -14.59
CA VAL A 4 -1.37 0.16 -13.91
C VAL A 4 -0.88 -0.01 -12.47
N LYS A 5 -1.58 0.64 -11.53
CA LYS A 5 -1.29 0.52 -10.10
C LYS A 5 -1.90 -0.77 -9.56
N MET A 6 -1.26 -1.35 -8.55
CA MET A 6 -1.59 -2.66 -8.00
C MET A 6 -3.05 -2.73 -7.49
N ASN A 7 -3.89 -3.55 -8.13
CA ASN A 7 -5.24 -3.86 -7.63
C ASN A 7 -5.24 -5.12 -6.74
N TYR A 8 -6.39 -5.46 -6.16
CA TYR A 8 -6.53 -6.63 -5.28
C TYR A 8 -6.13 -7.95 -5.95
N SER A 9 -6.62 -8.20 -7.17
CA SER A 9 -6.35 -9.43 -7.91
C SER A 9 -4.85 -9.57 -8.25
N ASP A 10 -4.22 -8.47 -8.66
CA ASP A 10 -2.79 -8.42 -8.93
C ASP A 10 -1.98 -8.69 -7.66
N ALA A 11 -2.40 -8.10 -6.52
CA ALA A 11 -1.75 -8.30 -5.23
C ALA A 11 -1.85 -9.75 -4.75
N VAL A 12 -3.03 -10.39 -4.89
CA VAL A 12 -3.22 -11.81 -4.57
C VAL A 12 -2.34 -12.68 -5.46
N SER A 13 -2.34 -12.43 -6.77
CA SER A 13 -1.50 -13.14 -7.74
C SER A 13 -0.02 -13.01 -7.42
N MET A 14 0.41 -11.80 -7.04
CA MET A 14 1.78 -11.51 -6.60
C MET A 14 2.16 -12.33 -5.37
N VAL A 15 1.30 -12.49 -4.37
CA VAL A 15 1.63 -13.27 -3.16
C VAL A 15 1.63 -14.77 -3.44
N ARG A 16 0.56 -15.26 -4.08
CA ARG A 16 0.34 -16.69 -4.35
C ARG A 16 1.46 -17.27 -5.21
N GLY A 17 1.68 -16.66 -6.38
CA GLY A 17 2.56 -17.18 -7.43
C GLY A 17 2.44 -18.69 -7.64
N LYS A 18 3.52 -19.32 -8.10
CA LYS A 18 3.54 -20.77 -8.41
C LYS A 18 3.40 -21.69 -7.19
N ARG A 19 3.79 -21.23 -6.01
CA ARG A 19 3.82 -22.05 -4.78
C ARG A 19 2.55 -21.94 -3.95
N ASN A 20 1.56 -21.19 -4.41
CA ASN A 20 0.34 -20.89 -3.66
C ASN A 20 0.62 -20.39 -2.23
N ALA A 21 1.62 -19.51 -2.08
CA ALA A 21 2.06 -19.03 -0.77
C ALA A 21 1.07 -17.99 -0.20
N ASN A 22 1.06 -17.85 1.13
CA ASN A 22 0.35 -16.75 1.82
C ASN A 22 1.27 -15.57 2.17
N ARG A 23 2.58 -15.68 1.91
CA ARG A 23 3.58 -14.65 2.21
C ARG A 23 4.70 -14.65 1.18
N ARG A 24 5.13 -13.47 0.77
CA ARG A 24 6.25 -13.28 -0.16
C ARG A 24 7.08 -12.06 0.22
N LYS A 25 8.40 -12.16 0.14
CA LYS A 25 9.30 -11.00 0.23
C LYS A 25 9.22 -10.23 -1.09
N VAL A 26 8.90 -8.93 -1.01
CA VAL A 26 8.66 -8.07 -2.20
C VAL A 26 9.61 -6.87 -2.26
N GLY A 27 10.48 -6.72 -1.27
CA GLY A 27 11.51 -5.69 -1.23
C GLY A 27 12.36 -5.78 0.02
N ASN A 28 13.29 -4.83 0.19
CA ASN A 28 14.08 -4.75 1.41
C ASN A 28 13.17 -4.47 2.61
N ASN A 29 13.29 -5.28 3.66
CA ASN A 29 12.43 -5.25 4.85
C ASN A 29 10.93 -5.22 4.55
N THR A 30 10.52 -5.69 3.36
CA THR A 30 9.16 -5.59 2.86
C THR A 30 8.60 -6.96 2.49
N TYR A 31 7.46 -7.32 3.07
CA TYR A 31 6.73 -8.55 2.79
C TYR A 31 5.30 -8.24 2.36
N ALA A 32 4.74 -9.04 1.46
CA ALA A 32 3.33 -9.06 1.13
C ALA A 32 2.71 -10.34 1.71
N GLU A 33 1.59 -10.21 2.39
CA GLU A 33 0.94 -11.27 3.17
C GLU A 33 -0.56 -11.27 2.88
N ILE A 34 -1.15 -12.43 2.59
CA ILE A 34 -2.60 -12.60 2.56
C ILE A 34 -3.05 -12.91 3.98
N LEU A 35 -3.85 -12.02 4.56
CA LEU A 35 -4.41 -12.15 5.90
C LEU A 35 -5.63 -13.07 5.91
N HIS A 36 -6.11 -13.42 7.10
CA HIS A 36 -7.23 -14.36 7.28
C HIS A 36 -8.56 -13.85 6.68
N ASP A 37 -8.73 -12.53 6.59
CA ASP A 37 -9.90 -11.84 6.02
C ASP A 37 -9.80 -11.68 4.49
N GLY A 38 -8.75 -12.24 3.87
CA GLY A 38 -8.48 -12.13 2.44
C GLY A 38 -7.76 -10.84 2.04
N THR A 39 -7.55 -9.88 2.95
CA THR A 39 -6.79 -8.65 2.69
C THR A 39 -5.34 -8.97 2.32
N VAL A 40 -4.78 -8.28 1.33
CA VAL A 40 -3.34 -8.33 1.05
C VAL A 40 -2.62 -7.19 1.76
N ALA A 41 -1.81 -7.51 2.76
CA ALA A 41 -1.06 -6.54 3.55
C ALA A 41 0.39 -6.44 3.09
N ILE A 42 0.84 -5.22 2.82
CA ILE A 42 2.24 -4.88 2.56
C ILE A 42 2.87 -4.42 3.88
N LYS A 43 3.74 -5.26 4.43
CA LYS A 43 4.45 -5.02 5.68
C LYS A 43 5.84 -4.49 5.41
N LEU A 44 6.13 -3.27 5.89
CA LEU A 44 7.48 -2.72 5.96
C LEU A 44 7.94 -2.72 7.42
N HIS A 45 9.03 -3.43 7.72
CA HIS A 45 9.44 -3.74 9.11
C HIS A 45 8.30 -4.39 9.91
N SER A 46 7.75 -3.68 10.90
CA SER A 46 6.64 -4.13 11.76
C SER A 46 5.28 -3.53 11.37
N THR A 47 5.23 -2.62 10.38
CA THR A 47 4.02 -1.86 10.02
C THR A 47 3.41 -2.36 8.73
N TYR A 48 2.09 -2.58 8.71
CA TYR A 48 1.34 -2.77 7.47
C TYR A 48 1.08 -1.41 6.80
N VAL A 49 2.01 -1.00 5.94
CA VAL A 49 1.99 0.33 5.33
C VAL A 49 0.89 0.49 4.28
N VAL A 50 0.48 -0.62 3.66
CA VAL A 50 -0.69 -0.69 2.79
C VAL A 50 -1.45 -1.97 3.08
N LYS A 51 -2.77 -1.90 3.21
CA LYS A 51 -3.67 -3.06 3.14
C LYS A 51 -4.58 -2.89 1.94
N ILE A 52 -4.61 -3.90 1.07
CA ILE A 52 -5.42 -3.95 -0.15
C ILE A 52 -6.59 -4.89 0.12
N HIS A 53 -7.78 -4.33 0.18
CA HIS A 53 -9.00 -5.06 0.53
C HIS A 53 -9.65 -5.71 -0.71
N PRO A 54 -10.47 -6.77 -0.53
CA PRO A 54 -11.13 -7.46 -1.65
C PRO A 54 -11.99 -6.56 -2.55
N ASP A 55 -12.50 -5.45 -2.02
CA ASP A 55 -13.32 -4.46 -2.73
C ASP A 55 -12.50 -3.37 -3.47
N ASN A 56 -11.18 -3.53 -3.56
CA ASN A 56 -10.25 -2.52 -4.09
C ASN A 56 -10.27 -1.18 -3.32
N THR A 57 -10.50 -1.22 -2.02
CA THR A 57 -10.11 -0.13 -1.12
C THR A 57 -8.73 -0.40 -0.51
N TYR A 58 -8.07 0.67 -0.06
CA TYR A 58 -6.70 0.63 0.43
C TYR A 58 -6.58 1.38 1.75
N THR A 59 -6.19 0.70 2.83
CA THR A 59 -5.82 1.37 4.08
C THR A 59 -4.34 1.72 4.04
N LEU A 60 -3.99 2.98 4.26
CA LEU A 60 -2.62 3.47 4.25
C LEU A 60 -2.13 3.78 5.66
N ASN A 61 -0.89 3.39 5.98
CA ASN A 61 -0.25 3.69 7.27
C ASN A 61 1.24 4.00 7.08
N SER A 62 1.73 4.99 7.79
CA SER A 62 3.15 5.24 8.01
C SER A 62 3.68 4.55 9.26
N GLY A 63 2.80 4.22 10.22
CA GLY A 63 3.17 3.67 11.52
C GLY A 63 3.97 4.68 12.35
N GLY A 64 3.66 5.98 12.21
CA GLY A 64 4.40 7.08 12.80
C GLY A 64 5.70 7.47 12.06
N TRP A 65 6.12 6.73 11.02
CA TRP A 65 7.40 6.95 10.34
C TRP A 65 7.21 7.52 8.92
N GLN A 66 7.11 8.85 8.81
CA GLN A 66 6.99 9.56 7.53
C GLN A 66 8.36 9.71 6.81
N THR A 67 8.98 8.58 6.48
CA THR A 67 10.27 8.51 5.77
C THR A 67 10.10 8.32 4.26
N VAL A 68 11.17 8.59 3.48
CA VAL A 68 11.19 8.37 2.03
C VAL A 68 10.85 6.91 1.68
N THR A 69 11.42 5.94 2.39
CA THR A 69 11.16 4.50 2.15
C THR A 69 9.71 4.12 2.44
N THR A 70 9.13 4.63 3.52
CA THR A 70 7.71 4.40 3.84
C THR A 70 6.82 4.96 2.72
N LYS A 71 7.12 6.17 2.23
CA LYS A 71 6.38 6.82 1.14
C LYS A 71 6.49 6.06 -0.18
N ASP A 72 7.69 5.56 -0.48
CA ASP A 72 7.98 4.76 -1.68
C ASP A 72 7.14 3.48 -1.67
N ARG A 73 7.12 2.74 -0.55
CA ARG A 73 6.29 1.54 -0.40
C ARG A 73 4.81 1.83 -0.48
N ILE A 74 4.33 2.90 0.16
CA ILE A 74 2.93 3.29 0.03
C ILE A 74 2.60 3.55 -1.43
N ASN A 75 3.35 4.41 -2.12
CA ASN A 75 3.13 4.74 -3.53
C ASN A 75 3.19 3.55 -4.49
N GLN A 76 4.03 2.56 -4.19
CA GLN A 76 4.20 1.37 -5.03
C GLN A 76 2.95 0.48 -5.04
N TYR A 77 2.23 0.37 -3.92
CA TYR A 77 1.16 -0.61 -3.73
C TYR A 77 -0.23 0.01 -3.52
N ASN A 78 -0.42 1.30 -3.82
CA ASN A 78 -1.72 1.96 -3.72
C ASN A 78 -2.03 2.80 -4.98
N PRO A 79 -3.32 3.01 -5.32
CA PRO A 79 -3.76 3.71 -6.54
C PRO A 79 -3.55 5.22 -6.49
N ARG A 80 -3.33 5.81 -5.31
CA ARG A 80 -3.17 7.26 -5.13
C ARG A 80 -1.71 7.66 -5.01
N ARG A 81 -1.44 8.94 -5.27
CA ARG A 81 -0.10 9.51 -5.12
C ARG A 81 0.01 10.14 -3.75
N VAL A 82 0.92 9.61 -2.94
CA VAL A 82 1.36 10.20 -1.68
C VAL A 82 2.63 11.01 -1.92
N TYR A 83 2.62 12.28 -1.57
CA TYR A 83 3.77 13.16 -1.73
C TYR A 83 3.98 14.01 -0.48
N GLN A 84 5.08 14.75 -0.46
CA GLN A 84 5.46 15.57 0.68
C GLN A 84 5.68 17.01 0.23
N ARG A 85 5.20 17.96 1.03
CA ARG A 85 5.43 19.39 0.86
C ARG A 85 5.59 20.02 2.23
N LYS A 86 6.66 20.80 2.44
CA LYS A 86 6.97 21.44 3.73
C LYS A 86 6.88 20.46 4.92
N TYR A 87 7.56 19.32 4.80
CA TYR A 87 7.60 18.24 5.79
C TYR A 87 6.28 17.50 6.07
N GLN A 88 5.15 17.92 5.49
CA GLN A 88 3.86 17.26 5.63
C GLN A 88 3.55 16.38 4.42
N TRP A 89 2.87 15.27 4.66
CA TRP A 89 2.44 14.35 3.60
C TRP A 89 1.01 14.62 3.19
N PHE A 90 0.76 14.41 1.90
CA PHE A 90 -0.53 14.63 1.26
C PHE A 90 -0.84 13.50 0.30
N VAL A 91 -2.13 13.27 0.09
CA VAL A 91 -2.68 12.31 -0.89
C VAL A 91 -3.55 13.06 -1.87
N ASN A 92 -3.37 12.80 -3.16
CA ASN A 92 -4.28 13.30 -4.19
C ASN A 92 -5.41 12.29 -4.44
N ILE A 93 -6.66 12.75 -4.30
CA ILE A 93 -7.88 11.97 -4.53
C ILE A 93 -8.83 12.83 -5.36
N ASN A 94 -9.16 12.39 -6.58
CA ASN A 94 -10.04 13.09 -7.51
C ASN A 94 -9.65 14.57 -7.67
N ASP A 95 -8.37 14.82 -7.99
CA ASP A 95 -7.77 16.15 -8.18
C ASP A 95 -7.76 17.06 -6.95
N LYS A 96 -8.15 16.55 -5.78
CA LYS A 96 -8.08 17.27 -4.50
C LYS A 96 -6.96 16.74 -3.62
N GLU A 97 -6.29 17.66 -2.93
CA GLU A 97 -5.24 17.38 -1.95
C GLU A 97 -5.87 17.17 -0.57
N TYR A 98 -5.53 16.06 0.09
CA TYR A 98 -5.89 15.80 1.48
C TYR A 98 -4.62 15.53 2.31
N PRO A 99 -4.53 15.99 3.56
CA PRO A 99 -3.46 15.57 4.46
C PRO A 99 -3.45 14.05 4.60
N PHE A 100 -2.26 13.45 4.53
CA PHE A 100 -2.10 12.03 4.82
C PHE A 100 -2.33 11.77 6.31
N MET A 101 -3.15 10.76 6.63
CA MET A 101 -3.41 10.32 7.99
C MET A 101 -3.22 8.80 8.08
N ASP A 102 -2.57 8.34 9.17
CA ASP A 102 -2.46 6.91 9.44
C ASP A 102 -3.87 6.31 9.61
N GLY A 103 -4.13 5.21 8.89
CA GLY A 103 -5.40 4.52 8.87
C GLY A 103 -6.39 5.06 7.84
N MET A 104 -6.02 6.05 7.01
CA MET A 104 -6.92 6.54 5.97
C MET A 104 -7.21 5.47 4.92
N VAL A 105 -8.45 5.44 4.45
CA VAL A 105 -8.92 4.52 3.41
C VAL A 105 -9.10 5.30 2.10
N VAL A 106 -8.55 4.78 1.01
CA VAL A 106 -8.73 5.33 -0.33
C VAL A 106 -9.29 4.28 -1.28
N GLY A 107 -10.16 4.68 -2.20
CA GLY A 107 -10.60 3.83 -3.31
C GLY A 107 -9.62 3.88 -4.49
N ALA A 108 -9.77 2.93 -5.42
CA ALA A 108 -9.13 2.93 -6.73
C ALA A 108 -9.41 4.21 -7.53
#